data_AF-A0A934G7G7-F1
#
_entry.id   AF-A0A934G7G7-F1
#
_cell.length_a   1.000
_cell.length_b   1.000
_cell.length_c   1.000
_cell.angle_alpha   90.00
_cell.angle_beta   90.00
_cell.angle_gamma   90.00
#
_symmetry.space_group_name_H-M   'P 1'
#
loop_
_entity.id
_entity.type
_entity.pdbx_description
1 polymer ?
#
loop_
_entity_poly.entity_id
_entity_poly.type
_entity_poly.pdbx_seq_one_letter_code
_entity_poly.pdbx_strand_id
1 'polypeptide(L)'
;MNTPYRISGTLSANNYLTVPEDCRMGVCAHELGHLAFGWDDFYDPNYAEDGSEWDGSGIWDLMAGGSWNNGGLTPAHPAGLHKSQHPWLTLRDLTASKNGIVIPPYGKTAGMVVRIKGRGFSSTQWLILENRRRTGFDRALPGEGLLVWRVDTKAGQVNATKPAMLLVQADDRHDLENPNDSDAGDPGDPFPGSSARHELGDIGLVSTSFPGQQPSGVSLRSITLDASGNVRLDVIFA
;
A
#
# COMPACT_ATOMS: atom_id res chain seq x y z
N MET A 1 25.31 -3.00 -1.75
CA MET A 1 26.72 -2.91 -2.22
C MET A 1 27.44 -4.21 -1.87
N ASN A 2 28.20 -4.83 -2.77
CA ASN A 2 28.74 -6.19 -2.56
C ASN A 2 30.14 -6.24 -1.89
N THR A 3 30.71 -5.11 -1.50
CA THR A 3 32.01 -5.05 -0.80
C THR A 3 31.89 -4.29 0.52
N PRO A 4 32.13 -4.94 1.67
CA PRO A 4 32.13 -4.29 2.98
C PRO A 4 33.15 -3.14 3.09
N TYR A 5 32.71 -2.01 3.64
CA TYR A 5 33.61 -0.93 4.03
C TYR A 5 34.30 -1.28 5.35
N ARG A 6 35.63 -1.29 5.37
CA ARG A 6 36.41 -1.63 6.58
C ARG A 6 36.50 -0.41 7.49
N ILE A 7 36.02 -0.55 8.73
CA ILE A 7 36.00 0.54 9.72
C ILE A 7 37.31 0.53 10.51
N SER A 8 37.63 -0.58 11.18
CA SER A 8 38.91 -0.77 11.88
C SER A 8 39.15 -2.26 12.17
N GLY A 9 40.42 -2.69 12.21
CA GLY A 9 40.76 -4.07 12.56
C GLY A 9 39.99 -5.10 11.70
N THR A 10 39.17 -5.93 12.36
CA THR A 10 38.28 -6.92 11.72
C THR A 10 36.84 -6.43 11.54
N LEU A 11 36.52 -5.19 11.93
CA LEU A 11 35.18 -4.61 11.80
C LEU A 11 34.97 -4.02 10.41
N SER A 12 33.86 -4.39 9.79
CA SER A 12 33.38 -3.83 8.53
C SER A 12 31.88 -3.55 8.58
N ALA A 13 31.42 -2.62 7.74
CA ALA A 13 30.02 -2.33 7.52
C ALA A 13 29.66 -2.55 6.05
N ASN A 14 28.53 -3.20 5.79
CA ASN A 14 28.01 -3.46 4.45
C ASN A 14 26.85 -2.52 4.10
N ASN A 15 25.97 -2.31 5.06
CA ASN A 15 24.77 -1.51 4.92
C ASN A 15 24.78 -0.50 6.07
N TYR A 16 24.50 0.75 5.73
CA TYR A 16 24.35 1.84 6.69
C TYR A 16 23.28 2.79 6.16
N LEU A 17 22.76 3.58 7.08
CA LEU A 17 21.83 4.66 6.81
C LEU A 17 22.44 5.95 7.34
N THR A 18 22.32 7.03 6.57
CA THR A 18 22.53 8.40 7.04
C THR A 18 21.24 9.17 6.92
N VAL A 19 20.83 9.84 8.00
CA VAL A 19 19.70 10.77 8.02
C VAL A 19 20.19 12.15 8.43
N PRO A 20 19.53 13.25 8.00
CA PRO A 20 19.90 14.59 8.44
C PRO A 20 19.64 14.78 9.95
N GLU A 21 20.30 15.78 10.55
CA GLU A 21 20.17 16.08 11.98
C GLU A 21 18.71 16.37 12.40
N ASP A 22 17.95 17.02 11.52
CA ASP A 22 16.55 17.37 11.70
C ASP A 22 15.57 16.31 11.17
N CYS A 23 16.04 15.07 10.98
CA CYS A 23 15.21 13.94 10.55
C CYS A 23 14.00 13.76 11.46
N ARG A 24 12.82 13.85 10.86
CA ARG A 24 11.55 13.54 11.54
C ARG A 24 11.28 12.04 11.49
N MET A 25 10.36 11.60 12.36
CA MET A 25 10.03 10.19 12.54
C MET A 25 9.70 9.47 11.23
N GLY A 26 8.98 10.13 10.32
CA GLY A 26 8.59 9.55 9.04
C GLY A 26 9.75 9.24 8.11
N VAL A 27 10.64 10.21 7.86
CA VAL A 27 11.88 9.99 7.07
C VAL A 27 12.73 8.91 7.72
N CYS A 28 12.95 9.00 9.03
CA CYS A 28 13.75 8.01 9.74
C CYS A 28 13.13 6.59 9.68
N ALA A 29 11.80 6.47 9.68
CA ALA A 29 11.10 5.19 9.56
C ALA A 29 11.12 4.63 8.13
N HIS A 30 10.98 5.49 7.12
CA HIS A 30 11.10 5.14 5.70
C HIS A 30 12.47 4.54 5.40
N GLU A 31 13.51 5.26 5.81
CA GLU A 31 14.90 4.86 5.64
C GLU A 31 15.28 3.59 6.42
N LEU A 32 14.72 3.44 7.63
CA LEU A 32 14.83 2.19 8.38
C LEU A 32 14.15 1.04 7.63
N GLY A 33 13.09 1.31 6.86
CA GLY A 33 12.44 0.36 5.97
C GLY A 33 13.41 -0.27 4.97
N HIS A 34 14.16 0.57 4.25
CA HIS A 34 15.23 0.11 3.35
C HIS A 34 16.30 -0.68 4.10
N LEU A 35 16.84 -0.12 5.19
CA LEU A 35 17.99 -0.71 5.88
C LEU A 35 17.65 -2.05 6.58
N ALA A 36 16.54 -2.10 7.30
CA ALA A 36 16.19 -3.23 8.15
C ALA A 36 15.39 -4.31 7.42
N PHE A 37 14.57 -3.93 6.43
CA PHE A 37 13.63 -4.84 5.78
C PHE A 37 13.89 -5.01 4.28
N GLY A 38 14.73 -4.16 3.68
CA GLY A 38 15.05 -4.23 2.25
C GLY A 38 13.85 -3.89 1.37
N TRP A 39 12.94 -3.04 1.85
CA TRP A 39 11.85 -2.52 1.04
C TRP A 39 12.40 -1.55 -0.01
N ASP A 40 11.78 -1.51 -1.18
CA ASP A 40 12.07 -0.53 -2.22
C ASP A 40 11.26 0.76 -1.99
N ASP A 41 11.61 1.82 -2.70
CA ASP A 41 10.75 2.99 -2.87
C ASP A 41 9.52 2.64 -3.71
N PHE A 42 8.36 3.17 -3.32
CA PHE A 42 7.07 2.94 -4.00
C PHE A 42 6.49 4.27 -4.52
N TYR A 43 7.37 5.10 -5.09
CA TYR A 43 7.16 6.38 -5.79
C TYR A 43 8.31 6.56 -6.80
N ASP A 44 8.32 7.65 -7.57
CA ASP A 44 9.44 8.03 -8.45
C ASP A 44 10.59 8.67 -7.64
N PRO A 45 11.72 7.96 -7.44
CA PRO A 45 12.82 8.50 -6.66
C PRO A 45 13.74 9.42 -7.49
N ASN A 46 13.56 9.47 -8.81
CA ASN A 46 14.51 10.07 -9.75
C ASN A 46 13.99 11.32 -10.46
N TYR A 47 12.98 11.99 -9.89
CA TYR A 47 12.47 13.30 -10.33
C TYR A 47 13.58 14.30 -10.71
N ALA A 48 14.65 14.38 -9.91
CA ALA A 48 15.75 15.31 -10.16
C ALA A 48 16.54 15.01 -11.45
N GLU A 49 16.41 13.81 -12.00
CA GLU A 49 17.12 13.33 -13.19
C GLU A 49 16.31 13.47 -14.47
N ASP A 50 14.99 13.26 -14.44
CA ASP A 50 14.12 13.24 -15.63
C ASP A 50 12.95 14.23 -15.62
N GLY A 51 12.65 14.85 -14.48
CA GLY A 51 11.56 15.81 -14.30
C GLY A 51 10.15 15.21 -14.24
N SER A 52 10.03 13.89 -14.07
CA SER A 52 8.77 13.17 -13.83
C SER A 52 8.52 13.03 -12.32
N GLU A 53 7.30 13.29 -11.86
CA GLU A 53 6.93 13.15 -10.44
C GLU A 53 5.78 12.16 -10.31
N TRP A 54 6.05 10.90 -10.01
CA TRP A 54 4.98 9.92 -9.77
C TRP A 54 4.86 9.57 -8.28
N ASP A 55 3.70 9.84 -7.69
CA ASP A 55 3.43 9.65 -6.25
C ASP A 55 3.36 8.17 -5.82
N GLY A 56 3.18 7.26 -6.79
CA GLY A 56 3.15 5.82 -6.57
C GLY A 56 2.06 5.38 -5.60
N SER A 57 2.47 4.84 -4.45
CA SER A 57 1.53 4.43 -3.40
C SER A 57 1.07 5.58 -2.50
N GLY A 58 1.55 6.79 -2.76
CA GLY A 58 1.05 8.04 -2.21
C GLY A 58 1.15 8.16 -0.70
N ILE A 59 0.26 8.96 -0.11
CA ILE A 59 0.22 9.24 1.33
C ILE A 59 -0.26 8.05 2.17
N TRP A 60 -0.65 6.96 1.52
CA TRP A 60 -1.14 5.73 2.14
C TRP A 60 -0.02 4.79 2.57
N ASP A 61 1.18 4.87 1.99
CA ASP A 61 2.32 4.00 2.28
C ASP A 61 3.49 4.75 2.92
N LEU A 62 4.13 4.14 3.92
CA LEU A 62 5.38 4.62 4.49
C LEU A 62 6.49 4.68 3.43
N MET A 63 6.51 3.75 2.48
CA MET A 63 7.51 3.68 1.42
C MET A 63 7.26 4.65 0.26
N ALA A 64 6.37 5.62 0.46
CA ALA A 64 6.08 6.72 -0.46
C ALA A 64 5.78 8.01 0.33
N GLY A 65 4.84 8.84 -0.16
CA GLY A 65 4.45 10.12 0.45
C GLY A 65 3.94 9.99 1.89
N GLY A 66 3.51 8.81 2.33
CA GLY A 66 3.03 8.58 3.69
C GLY A 66 4.10 8.81 4.77
N SER A 67 5.38 8.78 4.40
CA SER A 67 6.49 9.20 5.26
C SER A 67 6.41 10.68 5.68
N TRP A 68 5.74 11.54 4.91
CA TRP A 68 5.61 12.97 5.17
C TRP A 68 4.30 13.38 5.85
N ASN A 69 3.44 12.43 6.20
CA ASN A 69 2.16 12.71 6.86
C ASN A 69 2.34 13.53 8.15
N ASN A 70 1.50 14.56 8.30
CA ASN A 70 1.61 15.57 9.38
C ASN A 70 3.03 16.16 9.48
N GLY A 71 3.63 16.48 8.33
CA GLY A 71 5.01 16.95 8.21
C GLY A 71 6.03 15.94 8.73
N GLY A 72 5.79 14.64 8.56
CA GLY A 72 6.67 13.55 9.00
C GLY A 72 6.68 13.27 10.51
N LEU A 73 5.85 13.96 11.30
CA LEU A 73 5.75 13.71 12.74
C LEU A 73 5.01 12.42 13.05
N THR A 74 4.06 12.04 12.19
CA THR A 74 3.42 10.73 12.25
C THR A 74 3.16 10.20 10.87
N PRO A 75 4.09 9.36 10.37
CA PRO A 75 3.93 8.77 9.06
C PRO A 75 2.75 7.80 9.02
N ALA A 76 2.30 7.49 7.81
CA ALA A 76 1.43 6.35 7.57
C ALA A 76 2.07 5.06 8.08
N HIS A 77 1.23 4.11 8.47
CA HIS A 77 1.65 2.72 8.52
C HIS A 77 2.17 2.24 7.14
N PRO A 78 3.20 1.36 7.09
CA PRO A 78 3.56 0.72 5.82
C PRO A 78 2.36 0.00 5.22
N ALA A 79 2.24 0.04 3.90
CA ALA A 79 1.19 -0.66 3.17
C ALA A 79 1.20 -2.17 3.47
N GLY A 80 0.06 -2.81 3.26
CA GLY A 80 -0.17 -4.20 3.63
C GLY A 80 0.79 -5.17 2.96
N LEU A 81 1.33 -4.83 1.79
CA LEU A 81 2.40 -5.59 1.14
C LEU A 81 3.61 -5.72 2.09
N HIS A 82 4.16 -4.60 2.55
CA HIS A 82 5.32 -4.53 3.45
C HIS A 82 5.04 -5.22 4.78
N LYS A 83 3.92 -4.89 5.43
CA LYS A 83 3.56 -5.49 6.72
C LYS A 83 3.35 -7.01 6.62
N SER A 84 2.86 -7.52 5.49
CA SER A 84 2.62 -8.95 5.28
C SER A 84 3.90 -9.79 5.16
N GLN A 85 5.06 -9.15 4.99
CA GLN A 85 6.37 -9.81 4.96
C GLN A 85 6.90 -10.12 6.37
N HIS A 86 6.21 -9.64 7.41
CA HIS A 86 6.64 -9.78 8.80
C HIS A 86 5.50 -10.31 9.69
N PRO A 87 5.82 -10.97 10.81
CA PRO A 87 4.83 -11.49 11.75
C PRO A 87 4.22 -10.39 12.65
N TRP A 88 4.04 -9.18 12.15
CA TRP A 88 3.49 -8.04 12.91
C TRP A 88 1.97 -8.03 12.97
N LEU A 89 1.32 -8.72 12.02
CA LEU A 89 -0.13 -8.78 11.91
C LEU A 89 -0.57 -10.15 11.39
N THR A 90 -1.89 -10.37 11.35
CA THR A 90 -2.46 -11.58 10.76
C THR A 90 -2.52 -11.43 9.24
N LEU A 91 -1.74 -12.21 8.51
CA LEU A 91 -1.92 -12.38 7.07
C LEU A 91 -2.91 -13.51 6.80
N ARG A 92 -3.97 -13.22 6.05
CA ARG A 92 -4.97 -14.21 5.64
C ARG A 92 -5.00 -14.35 4.13
N ASP A 93 -4.60 -15.53 3.65
CA ASP A 93 -4.72 -15.89 2.25
C ASP A 93 -6.15 -16.36 1.90
N LEU A 94 -6.67 -15.89 0.77
CA LEU A 94 -7.94 -16.33 0.19
C LEU A 94 -7.76 -16.73 -1.27
N THR A 95 -8.31 -17.89 -1.61
CA THR A 95 -8.30 -18.48 -2.97
C THR A 95 -9.67 -18.98 -3.44
N ALA A 96 -10.72 -18.67 -2.66
CA ALA A 96 -12.11 -19.04 -2.95
C ALA A 96 -13.08 -18.07 -2.26
N SER A 97 -14.34 -18.07 -2.70
CA SER A 97 -15.39 -17.19 -2.19
C SER A 97 -15.55 -17.31 -0.67
N LYS A 98 -15.68 -16.17 0.00
CA LYS A 98 -15.92 -16.10 1.43
C LYS A 98 -16.74 -14.87 1.76
N ASN A 99 -17.88 -15.12 2.39
CA ASN A 99 -18.77 -14.07 2.87
C ASN A 99 -18.40 -13.65 4.30
N GLY A 100 -18.69 -12.39 4.64
CA GLY A 100 -18.58 -11.85 5.99
C GLY A 100 -17.16 -11.85 6.53
N ILE A 101 -16.16 -11.57 5.69
CA ILE A 101 -14.80 -11.33 6.16
C ILE A 101 -14.80 -10.05 7.01
N VAL A 102 -14.07 -10.07 8.11
CA VAL A 102 -13.89 -8.91 8.99
C VAL A 102 -12.39 -8.56 9.00
N ILE A 103 -12.05 -7.35 8.60
CA ILE A 103 -10.68 -6.83 8.56
C ILE A 103 -10.56 -5.73 9.63
N PRO A 104 -9.95 -6.01 10.79
CA PRO A 104 -9.67 -4.96 11.78
C PRO A 104 -8.62 -3.98 11.23
N PRO A 105 -8.68 -2.70 11.66
CA PRO A 105 -7.70 -1.72 11.24
C PRO A 105 -6.34 -2.00 11.88
N TYR A 106 -5.30 -1.32 11.39
CA TYR A 106 -4.02 -1.29 12.08
C TYR A 106 -4.16 -0.64 13.46
N GLY A 107 -3.67 -1.35 14.47
CA GLY A 107 -3.64 -0.92 15.85
C GLY A 107 -2.41 -1.45 16.57
N LYS A 108 -2.30 -1.13 17.86
CA LYS A 108 -1.15 -1.50 18.68
C LYS A 108 -0.92 -3.02 18.80
N THR A 109 -2.00 -3.78 18.85
CA THR A 109 -1.98 -5.24 19.08
C THR A 109 -2.85 -6.02 18.11
N ALA A 110 -3.44 -5.35 17.13
CA ALA A 110 -4.37 -5.92 16.18
C ALA A 110 -4.12 -5.33 14.78
N GLY A 111 -4.34 -6.15 13.77
CA GLY A 111 -4.19 -5.79 12.38
C GLY A 111 -4.34 -7.03 11.53
N MET A 112 -4.93 -6.87 10.36
CA MET A 112 -5.07 -7.95 9.38
C MET A 112 -4.81 -7.40 7.99
N VAL A 113 -4.11 -8.21 7.21
CA VAL A 113 -4.03 -8.07 5.76
C VAL A 113 -4.66 -9.30 5.16
N VAL A 114 -5.57 -9.10 4.20
CA VAL A 114 -6.12 -10.19 3.40
C VAL A 114 -5.43 -10.18 2.04
N ARG A 115 -4.82 -11.30 1.65
CA ARG A 115 -4.21 -11.48 0.34
C ARG A 115 -5.07 -12.40 -0.51
N ILE A 116 -5.48 -11.92 -1.68
CA ILE A 116 -6.38 -12.65 -2.57
C ILE A 116 -5.60 -13.12 -3.80
N LYS A 117 -5.56 -14.43 -4.01
CA LYS A 117 -5.01 -15.08 -5.20
C LYS A 117 -6.10 -15.87 -5.90
N GLY A 118 -6.02 -16.01 -7.22
CA GLY A 118 -7.10 -16.59 -8.02
C GLY A 118 -6.61 -16.97 -9.41
N ARG A 119 -7.44 -17.69 -10.16
CA ARG A 119 -7.09 -18.18 -11.50
C ARG A 119 -6.89 -17.07 -12.52
N GLY A 120 -7.55 -15.92 -12.34
CA GLY A 120 -7.36 -14.74 -13.19
C GLY A 120 -6.11 -13.91 -12.87
N PHE A 121 -5.35 -14.27 -11.83
CA PHE A 121 -4.06 -13.64 -11.52
C PHE A 121 -2.91 -14.55 -11.94
N SER A 122 -1.83 -13.96 -12.46
CA SER A 122 -0.58 -14.70 -12.65
C SER A 122 0.05 -15.10 -11.31
N SER A 123 1.08 -15.94 -11.33
CA SER A 123 1.77 -16.36 -10.10
C SER A 123 2.45 -15.22 -9.33
N THR A 124 2.64 -14.06 -9.97
CA THR A 124 3.24 -12.85 -9.38
C THR A 124 2.21 -11.80 -9.01
N GLN A 125 0.92 -12.07 -9.26
CA GLN A 125 -0.16 -11.12 -9.05
C GLN A 125 -1.11 -11.53 -7.93
N TRP A 126 -1.57 -10.54 -7.17
CA TRP A 126 -2.60 -10.71 -6.15
C TRP A 126 -3.20 -9.36 -5.75
N LEU A 127 -4.28 -9.41 -4.97
CA LEU A 127 -4.77 -8.24 -4.25
C LEU A 127 -4.30 -8.26 -2.80
N ILE A 128 -4.06 -7.08 -2.24
CA ILE A 128 -3.90 -6.86 -0.80
C ILE A 128 -5.06 -5.98 -0.34
N LEU A 129 -5.77 -6.43 0.68
CA LEU A 129 -6.86 -5.73 1.32
C LEU A 129 -6.44 -5.37 2.75
N GLU A 130 -6.57 -4.10 3.09
CA GLU A 130 -6.26 -3.57 4.43
C GLU A 130 -7.27 -2.53 4.87
N ASN A 131 -7.51 -2.44 6.17
CA ASN A 131 -8.39 -1.44 6.75
C ASN A 131 -7.56 -0.35 7.43
N ARG A 132 -7.76 0.91 7.01
CA ARG A 132 -7.04 2.08 7.51
C ARG A 132 -8.00 3.00 8.24
N ARG A 133 -7.59 3.48 9.41
CA ARG A 133 -8.35 4.39 10.28
C ARG A 133 -7.46 5.55 10.69
N ARG A 134 -7.99 6.76 10.69
CA ARG A 134 -7.39 8.03 11.14
C ARG A 134 -7.25 8.06 12.66
N THR A 135 -6.50 7.11 13.18
CA THR A 135 -6.16 6.95 14.59
C THR A 135 -4.68 6.61 14.71
N GLY A 136 -4.05 6.95 15.84
CA GLY A 136 -2.63 6.67 16.05
C GLY A 136 -1.74 7.34 15.00
N PHE A 137 -0.91 6.53 14.34
CA PHE A 137 0.01 6.98 13.28
C PHE A 137 -0.71 7.39 12.00
N ASP A 138 -1.81 6.71 11.68
CA ASP A 138 -2.64 6.98 10.50
C ASP A 138 -3.56 8.20 10.67
N ARG A 139 -3.53 8.93 11.79
CA ARG A 139 -4.47 10.06 12.04
C ARG A 139 -4.48 11.16 10.97
N ALA A 140 -3.38 11.27 10.22
CA ALA A 140 -3.19 12.28 9.19
C ALA A 140 -3.55 11.81 7.79
N LEU A 141 -3.98 10.55 7.61
CA LEU A 141 -4.52 10.06 6.34
C LEU A 141 -5.72 10.89 5.90
N PRO A 142 -5.97 11.02 4.59
CA PRO A 142 -7.05 11.87 4.06
C PRO A 142 -8.42 11.23 4.34
N GLY A 143 -8.50 9.89 4.26
CA GLY A 143 -9.70 9.10 4.44
C GLY A 143 -9.51 7.88 5.34
N GLU A 144 -10.58 7.12 5.50
CA GLU A 144 -10.63 5.87 6.26
C GLU A 144 -11.45 4.84 5.50
N GLY A 145 -11.06 3.58 5.59
CA GLY A 145 -11.79 2.50 4.92
C GLY A 145 -10.91 1.34 4.51
N LEU A 146 -11.45 0.53 3.62
CA LEU A 146 -10.73 -0.54 2.93
C LEU A 146 -9.89 0.08 1.81
N LEU A 147 -8.57 -0.09 1.87
CA LEU A 147 -7.71 0.06 0.70
C LEU A 147 -7.57 -1.30 0.01
N VAL A 148 -7.61 -1.28 -1.32
CA VAL A 148 -7.43 -2.46 -2.16
C VAL A 148 -6.25 -2.19 -3.10
N TRP A 149 -5.17 -2.94 -2.93
CA TRP A 149 -3.98 -2.82 -3.75
C TRP A 149 -3.90 -3.95 -4.75
N ARG A 150 -3.60 -3.64 -6.01
CA ARG A 150 -3.14 -4.62 -7.01
C ARG A 150 -1.63 -4.74 -6.86
N VAL A 151 -1.11 -5.96 -6.68
CA VAL A 151 0.33 -6.22 -6.56
C VAL A 151 0.79 -7.13 -7.69
N ASP A 152 1.87 -6.78 -8.41
CA ASP A 152 2.56 -7.64 -9.37
C ASP A 152 4.09 -7.62 -9.14
N THR A 153 4.64 -8.67 -8.54
CA THR A 153 6.08 -8.69 -8.19
C THR A 153 7.03 -8.88 -9.37
N LYS A 154 6.53 -8.95 -10.61
CA LYS A 154 7.36 -8.85 -11.83
C LYS A 154 7.51 -7.43 -12.33
N ALA A 155 6.67 -6.51 -11.87
CA ALA A 155 6.76 -5.11 -12.19
C ALA A 155 7.84 -4.42 -11.33
N GLY A 156 8.26 -3.23 -11.75
CA GLY A 156 9.18 -2.38 -11.00
C GLY A 156 8.40 -1.30 -10.25
N GLN A 157 9.00 -0.69 -9.23
CA GLN A 157 8.33 0.33 -8.40
C GLN A 157 8.87 1.75 -8.56
N VAL A 158 9.70 1.97 -9.56
CA VAL A 158 10.33 3.27 -9.82
C VAL A 158 9.77 3.97 -11.06
N ASN A 159 8.66 3.46 -11.63
CA ASN A 159 7.97 4.15 -12.73
C ASN A 159 6.46 3.88 -12.76
N ALA A 160 5.72 4.88 -13.25
CA ALA A 160 4.27 4.84 -13.37
C ALA A 160 3.73 3.85 -14.41
N THR A 161 4.56 3.37 -15.34
CA THR A 161 4.07 2.57 -16.49
C THR A 161 3.63 1.17 -16.07
N LYS A 162 4.34 0.55 -15.13
CA LYS A 162 4.00 -0.78 -14.57
C LYS A 162 4.43 -0.87 -13.11
N PRO A 163 3.68 -0.25 -12.19
CA PRO A 163 3.97 -0.32 -10.77
C PRO A 163 3.76 -1.74 -10.24
N ALA A 164 4.64 -2.20 -9.36
CA ALA A 164 4.49 -3.48 -8.68
C ALA A 164 3.38 -3.47 -7.62
N MET A 165 2.84 -2.30 -7.27
CA MET A 165 1.75 -2.10 -6.33
C MET A 165 1.02 -0.82 -6.71
N LEU A 166 -0.28 -0.92 -6.94
CA LEU A 166 -1.13 0.20 -7.32
C LEU A 166 -2.42 0.17 -6.51
N LEU A 167 -2.84 1.33 -6.01
CA LEU A 167 -4.10 1.46 -5.30
C LEU A 167 -5.26 1.40 -6.30
N VAL A 168 -6.30 0.64 -5.98
CA VAL A 168 -7.59 0.76 -6.68
C VAL A 168 -8.37 1.88 -5.98
N GLN A 169 -8.46 3.04 -6.63
CA GLN A 169 -9.14 4.21 -6.08
C GLN A 169 -10.66 4.06 -6.24
N ALA A 170 -11.41 4.16 -5.14
CA ALA A 170 -12.85 3.90 -5.15
C ALA A 170 -13.66 4.97 -5.89
N ASP A 171 -13.12 6.16 -6.09
CA ASP A 171 -13.78 7.25 -6.79
C ASP A 171 -13.49 7.33 -8.30
N ASP A 172 -12.63 6.44 -8.81
CA ASP A 172 -12.26 6.33 -10.24
C ASP A 172 -11.44 7.49 -10.79
N ARG A 173 -10.80 8.30 -9.93
CA ARG A 173 -10.05 9.48 -10.39
C ARG A 173 -8.67 9.16 -10.95
N HIS A 174 -8.05 8.08 -10.48
CA HIS A 174 -6.73 7.67 -10.90
C HIS A 174 -5.64 8.73 -10.61
N ASP A 175 -5.79 9.48 -9.53
CA ASP A 175 -4.90 10.58 -9.13
C ASP A 175 -3.46 10.05 -8.89
N LEU A 176 -3.31 8.95 -8.13
CA LEU A 176 -2.02 8.26 -7.93
C LEU A 176 -1.34 7.68 -9.19
N GLU A 177 -2.06 7.57 -10.31
CA GLU A 177 -1.49 7.16 -11.60
C GLU A 177 -0.99 8.34 -12.43
N ASN A 178 -1.31 9.58 -12.03
CA ASN A 178 -1.06 10.78 -12.80
C ASN A 178 0.11 11.60 -12.21
N PRO A 179 1.27 11.63 -12.88
CA PRO A 179 2.47 12.22 -12.32
C PRO A 179 2.52 13.77 -12.31
N ASN A 180 1.38 14.47 -12.43
CA ASN A 180 1.37 15.93 -12.62
C ASN A 180 0.19 16.65 -11.94
N ASP A 181 -0.59 16.01 -11.07
CA ASP A 181 -1.72 16.64 -10.38
C ASP A 181 -1.43 17.09 -8.94
N SER A 182 -0.29 16.67 -8.37
CA SER A 182 0.08 16.92 -6.97
C SER A 182 -0.90 16.31 -5.96
N ASP A 183 -1.68 15.31 -6.37
CA ASP A 183 -2.63 14.60 -5.52
C ASP A 183 -2.09 13.20 -5.17
N ALA A 184 -1.41 13.14 -4.03
CA ALA A 184 -0.85 11.91 -3.51
C ALA A 184 -1.87 11.04 -2.75
N GLY A 185 -3.18 11.28 -2.90
CA GLY A 185 -4.27 10.46 -2.38
C GLY A 185 -5.31 11.25 -1.59
N ASP A 186 -6.56 10.81 -1.65
CA ASP A 186 -7.72 11.59 -1.21
C ASP A 186 -8.76 10.77 -0.39
N PRO A 187 -9.76 11.40 0.25
CA PRO A 187 -10.75 10.67 1.06
C PRO A 187 -11.67 9.73 0.26
N GLY A 188 -11.70 9.87 -1.08
CA GLY A 188 -12.45 9.09 -2.06
C GLY A 188 -11.78 7.78 -2.44
N ASP A 189 -10.47 7.62 -2.21
CA ASP A 189 -9.71 6.39 -2.46
C ASP A 189 -10.25 5.14 -1.74
N PRO A 190 -10.55 5.17 -0.41
CA PRO A 190 -10.92 3.96 0.30
C PRO A 190 -12.37 3.54 0.02
N PHE A 191 -12.67 2.26 0.23
CA PHE A 191 -14.03 1.73 0.19
C PHE A 191 -14.61 1.59 1.61
N PRO A 192 -15.83 2.07 1.91
CA PRO A 192 -16.62 2.95 1.05
C PRO A 192 -16.11 4.40 0.99
N GLY A 193 -15.24 4.83 1.91
CA GLY A 193 -14.63 6.17 1.90
C GLY A 193 -15.64 7.31 1.78
N SER A 194 -15.22 8.45 1.25
CA SER A 194 -16.15 9.55 0.91
C SER A 194 -16.89 9.32 -0.42
N SER A 195 -16.46 8.36 -1.25
CA SER A 195 -17.12 8.00 -2.50
C SER A 195 -18.37 7.13 -2.30
N ALA A 196 -18.60 6.65 -1.07
CA ALA A 196 -19.70 5.75 -0.71
C ALA A 196 -19.78 4.49 -1.59
N ARG A 197 -18.64 4.01 -2.10
CA ARG A 197 -18.60 2.82 -2.97
C ARG A 197 -18.50 1.55 -2.14
N HIS A 198 -19.60 0.79 -2.09
CA HIS A 198 -19.69 -0.43 -1.28
C HIS A 198 -19.32 -1.73 -2.02
N GLU A 199 -18.88 -1.63 -3.28
CA GLU A 199 -18.58 -2.78 -4.15
C GLU A 199 -17.39 -2.50 -5.07
N LEU A 200 -16.66 -3.55 -5.41
CA LEU A 200 -15.57 -3.54 -6.39
C LEU A 200 -15.73 -4.74 -7.34
N GLY A 201 -16.03 -4.47 -8.60
CA GLY A 201 -16.20 -5.51 -9.62
C GLY A 201 -14.88 -6.07 -10.13
N ASP A 202 -14.93 -7.13 -10.94
CA ASP A 202 -13.79 -7.63 -11.73
C ASP A 202 -13.72 -7.01 -13.13
N ILE A 203 -14.73 -6.25 -13.53
CA ILE A 203 -14.81 -5.51 -14.80
C ILE A 203 -15.18 -4.05 -14.55
N GLY A 204 -14.82 -3.18 -15.51
CA GLY A 204 -15.05 -1.74 -15.42
C GLY A 204 -13.79 -0.96 -15.04
N LEU A 205 -13.96 0.35 -14.85
CA LEU A 205 -12.87 1.30 -14.57
C LEU A 205 -12.26 1.05 -13.19
N VAL A 206 -13.09 1.10 -12.15
CA VAL A 206 -12.76 0.62 -10.80
C VAL A 206 -13.00 -0.89 -10.72
N SER A 207 -11.93 -1.68 -10.88
CA SER A 207 -12.02 -3.15 -10.85
C SER A 207 -10.86 -3.84 -10.13
N THR A 208 -11.01 -5.13 -9.81
CA THR A 208 -9.92 -5.96 -9.28
C THR A 208 -8.92 -6.43 -10.34
N SER A 209 -9.23 -6.23 -11.62
CA SER A 209 -8.44 -6.75 -12.75
C SER A 209 -7.26 -5.87 -13.08
N PHE A 210 -6.15 -6.47 -13.49
CA PHE A 210 -4.97 -5.71 -13.91
C PHE A 210 -5.22 -5.04 -15.27
N PRO A 211 -4.81 -3.77 -15.47
CA PRO A 211 -5.04 -3.06 -16.72
C PRO A 211 -4.51 -3.82 -17.94
N GLY A 212 -5.34 -3.92 -18.99
CA GLY A 212 -5.01 -4.63 -20.23
C GLY A 212 -4.95 -6.16 -20.12
N GLN A 213 -5.37 -6.75 -18.99
CA GLN A 213 -5.42 -8.20 -18.78
C GLN A 213 -6.86 -8.72 -18.73
N GLN A 214 -7.01 -10.05 -18.73
CA GLN A 214 -8.32 -10.68 -18.60
C GLN A 214 -8.94 -10.40 -17.22
N PRO A 215 -10.28 -10.48 -17.08
CA PRO A 215 -10.93 -10.35 -15.80
C PRO A 215 -10.33 -11.29 -14.75
N SER A 216 -10.11 -10.77 -13.55
CA SER A 216 -9.54 -11.52 -12.42
C SER A 216 -10.44 -12.67 -11.94
N GLY A 217 -11.75 -12.56 -12.23
CA GLY A 217 -12.80 -13.41 -11.68
C GLY A 217 -13.07 -13.15 -10.20
N VAL A 218 -12.60 -12.03 -9.63
CA VAL A 218 -12.77 -11.67 -8.21
C VAL A 218 -13.55 -10.37 -8.07
N SER A 219 -14.63 -10.37 -7.30
CA SER A 219 -15.31 -9.13 -6.89
C SER A 219 -15.42 -9.03 -5.36
N LEU A 220 -15.49 -7.79 -4.86
CA LEU A 220 -15.76 -7.47 -3.47
C LEU A 220 -17.16 -6.86 -3.37
N ARG A 221 -17.96 -7.32 -2.41
CA ARG A 221 -19.33 -6.84 -2.20
C ARG A 221 -19.59 -6.52 -0.74
N SER A 222 -20.67 -5.80 -0.48
CA SER A 222 -21.14 -5.51 0.87
C SER A 222 -20.07 -4.82 1.75
N ILE A 223 -19.18 -4.03 1.15
CA ILE A 223 -18.06 -3.39 1.85
C ILE A 223 -18.62 -2.34 2.80
N THR A 224 -18.46 -2.53 4.11
CA THR A 224 -19.02 -1.65 5.13
C THR A 224 -18.04 -1.44 6.28
N LEU A 225 -18.11 -0.29 6.94
CA LEU A 225 -17.45 -0.06 8.22
C LEU A 225 -18.44 -0.27 9.36
N ASP A 226 -18.07 -1.09 10.34
CA ASP A 226 -18.85 -1.22 11.57
C ASP A 226 -18.47 -0.15 12.61
N ALA A 227 -19.29 -0.02 13.66
CA ALA A 227 -19.08 0.99 14.71
C ALA A 227 -17.78 0.82 15.50
N SER A 228 -17.13 -0.35 15.42
CA SER A 228 -15.82 -0.60 16.02
C SER A 228 -14.67 -0.26 15.06
N GLY A 229 -14.98 0.24 13.86
CA GLY A 229 -14.03 0.60 12.84
C GLY A 229 -13.51 -0.59 12.03
N ASN A 230 -14.13 -1.77 12.10
CA ASN A 230 -13.74 -2.90 11.24
C ASN A 230 -14.40 -2.77 9.87
N VAL A 231 -13.67 -3.16 8.83
CA VAL A 231 -14.26 -3.39 7.51
C VAL A 231 -14.90 -4.77 7.48
N ARG A 232 -16.11 -4.86 6.95
CA ARG A 232 -16.81 -6.11 6.61
C ARG A 232 -17.06 -6.16 5.12
N LEU A 233 -16.85 -7.32 4.51
CA LEU A 233 -17.08 -7.52 3.08
C LEU A 233 -17.26 -9.00 2.73
N ASP A 234 -17.81 -9.23 1.54
CA ASP A 234 -17.83 -10.52 0.86
C ASP A 234 -16.79 -10.52 -0.27
N VAL A 235 -16.02 -11.60 -0.39
CA VAL A 235 -15.12 -11.84 -1.53
C VAL A 235 -15.74 -12.94 -2.38
N ILE A 236 -15.99 -12.67 -3.65
CA ILE A 236 -16.65 -13.58 -4.59
C ILE A 236 -15.68 -13.94 -5.72
N PHE A 237 -15.47 -15.24 -5.91
CA PHE A 237 -14.75 -15.81 -7.06
C PHE A 237 -15.76 -16.40 -8.05
N ALA A 238 -15.59 -16.13 -9.34
CA ALA A 238 -16.37 -16.66 -10.46
C ALA A 238 -15.61 -17.75 -11.23
#